data_AF-A0A831TCX1-F1
#
_entry.id   AF-A0A831TCX1-F1
#
_cell.length_a   1.000
_cell.length_b   1.000
_cell.length_c   1.000
_cell.angle_alpha   90.00
_cell.angle_beta   90.00
_cell.angle_gamma   90.00
#
_symmetry.space_group_name_H-M   'P 1'
#
loop_
_entity.id
_entity.type
_entity.pdbx_description
1 polymer ?
#
loop_
_entity_poly.entity_id
_entity_poly.type
_entity_poly.pdbx_seq_one_letter_code
_entity_poly.pdbx_strand_id
1 'polypeptide(L)'
;MYLTRHATPGGPRWARDGHYLPASFNLRLALELPAAAARELLALLPTGEPATDPPLAPLEPEQEVWASGVTYLRSRDARMAESVVKDIYDLVYEAERPELFFKAAGWRVAG
;
A
#
# COMPACT_ATOMS: atom_id res chain seq x y z
N MET A 1 3.83 -7.46 13.81
CA MET A 1 2.70 -6.52 13.76
C MET A 1 2.24 -6.40 12.32
N TYR A 2 1.01 -6.85 12.06
CA TYR A 2 0.31 -6.69 10.79
C TYR A 2 -0.87 -5.75 10.98
N LEU A 3 -1.02 -4.80 10.07
CA LEU A 3 -2.19 -3.94 10.00
C LEU A 3 -3.08 -4.39 8.84
N THR A 4 -4.37 -4.54 9.11
CA THR A 4 -5.39 -4.86 8.12
C THR A 4 -6.55 -3.87 8.23
N ARG A 5 -7.28 -3.68 7.14
CA ARG A 5 -8.43 -2.78 7.08
C ARG A 5 -9.65 -3.61 6.67
N HIS A 6 -10.80 -3.38 7.31
CA HIS A 6 -11.99 -4.21 7.14
C HIS A 6 -13.26 -3.38 6.95
N ALA A 7 -14.20 -3.92 6.18
CA ALA A 7 -15.49 -3.30 5.90
C ALA A 7 -16.51 -3.66 7.00
N THR A 8 -16.63 -2.81 8.02
CA THR A 8 -17.58 -3.03 9.13
C THR A 8 -18.91 -2.29 8.90
N PRO A 9 -20.02 -2.67 9.57
CA PRO A 9 -21.29 -1.95 9.46
C PRO A 9 -21.23 -0.46 9.84
N GLY A 10 -20.29 -0.09 10.71
CA GLY A 10 -20.06 1.31 11.14
C GLY A 10 -19.08 2.09 10.26
N GLY A 11 -18.64 1.50 9.14
CA GLY A 11 -17.60 2.06 8.26
C GLY A 11 -16.29 1.28 8.33
N PRO A 12 -15.28 1.64 7.52
CA PRO A 12 -13.99 0.97 7.52
C PRO A 12 -13.29 1.07 8.88
N ARG A 13 -12.73 -0.04 9.36
CA ARG A 13 -11.91 -0.07 10.58
C ARG A 13 -10.58 -0.75 10.34
N TRP A 14 -9.57 -0.30 11.07
CA TRP A 14 -8.25 -0.93 11.10
C TRP A 14 -8.16 -1.98 12.21
N ALA A 15 -7.36 -3.00 11.98
CA ALA A 15 -7.02 -4.04 12.94
C ALA A 15 -5.51 -4.22 13.02
N ARG A 16 -5.02 -4.58 14.21
CA ARG A 16 -3.63 -4.93 14.48
C ARG A 16 -3.58 -6.38 14.93
N ASP A 17 -2.82 -7.19 14.22
CA ASP A 17 -2.65 -8.62 14.50
C ASP A 17 -4.01 -9.34 14.72
N GLY A 18 -4.97 -9.04 13.83
CA GLY A 18 -6.29 -9.67 13.79
C GLY A 18 -7.32 -9.12 14.79
N HIS A 19 -7.02 -8.05 15.52
CA HIS A 19 -7.96 -7.43 16.47
C HIS A 19 -8.19 -5.96 16.16
N TYR A 20 -9.42 -5.49 16.23
CA TYR A 20 -9.75 -4.13 15.84
C TYR A 20 -9.06 -3.08 16.72
N LEU A 21 -8.54 -2.04 16.08
CA LEU A 21 -8.08 -0.82 16.74
C LEU A 21 -9.30 0.08 17.09
N PRO A 22 -9.12 1.12 17.91
CA PRO A 22 -10.19 2.08 18.20
C PRO A 22 -10.77 2.66 16.92
N ALA A 23 -12.09 2.89 16.87
CA ALA A 23 -12.74 3.42 15.67
C ALA A 23 -12.22 4.81 15.23
N SER A 24 -11.58 5.55 16.15
CA SER A 24 -10.91 6.83 15.87
C SER A 24 -9.54 6.67 15.17
N PHE A 25 -8.98 5.46 15.13
CA PHE A 25 -7.71 5.23 14.49
C PHE A 25 -7.86 5.27 12.96
N ASN A 26 -6.99 6.03 12.32
CA ASN A 26 -6.74 5.99 10.88
C ASN A 26 -5.23 5.86 10.64
N LEU A 27 -4.85 5.34 9.48
CA LEU A 27 -3.45 5.07 9.18
C LEU A 27 -2.61 6.36 9.08
N ARG A 28 -3.22 7.46 8.65
CA ARG A 28 -2.56 8.76 8.48
C ARG A 28 -1.89 9.22 9.78
N LEU A 29 -2.56 9.07 10.93
CA LEU A 29 -1.99 9.42 12.24
C LEU A 29 -0.65 8.71 12.51
N ALA A 30 -0.53 7.44 12.12
CA ALA A 30 0.71 6.69 12.31
C ALA A 30 1.77 7.10 11.27
N LEU A 31 1.37 7.38 10.03
CA LEU A 31 2.30 7.75 8.94
C LEU A 31 2.87 9.17 9.07
N GLU A 32 2.23 10.06 9.83
CA GLU A 32 2.76 11.40 10.13
C GLU A 32 3.89 11.37 11.18
N LEU A 33 4.12 10.23 11.84
CA LEU A 33 5.15 10.07 12.86
C LEU A 33 6.42 9.40 12.30
N PRO A 34 7.60 9.65 12.91
CA PRO A 34 8.78 8.84 12.66
C PRO A 34 8.50 7.36 12.92
N ALA A 35 9.11 6.47 12.13
CA ALA A 35 8.79 5.04 12.14
C ALA A 35 8.86 4.37 13.53
N ALA A 36 9.76 4.80 14.41
CA ALA A 36 9.83 4.30 15.79
C ALA A 36 8.61 4.73 16.61
N ALA A 37 8.28 6.02 16.60
CA ALA A 37 7.12 6.58 17.31
C ALA A 37 5.78 6.03 16.77
N ALA A 38 5.68 5.81 15.45
CA ALA A 38 4.52 5.17 14.85
C ALA A 38 4.29 3.76 15.39
N ARG A 39 5.37 2.97 15.51
CA ARG A 39 5.30 1.61 16.08
C ARG A 39 4.93 1.63 17.56
N GLU A 40 5.48 2.55 18.33
CA GLU A 40 5.15 2.73 19.75
C GLU A 40 3.68 3.13 19.94
N LEU A 41 3.19 4.12 19.17
CA LEU A 41 1.78 4.49 19.15
C LEU A 41 0.91 3.28 18.86
N LEU A 42 1.20 2.56 17.78
CA LEU A 42 0.45 1.37 17.38
C LEU A 42 0.48 0.28 18.45
N ALA A 43 1.59 0.11 19.17
CA ALA A 43 1.72 -0.84 20.27
C ALA A 43 0.86 -0.45 21.49
N LEU A 44 0.77 0.84 21.80
CA LEU A 44 0.02 1.39 22.93
C LEU A 44 -1.49 1.46 22.71
N LEU A 45 -1.96 1.49 21.46
CA LEU A 45 -3.38 1.50 21.17
C LEU A 45 -4.05 0.22 21.68
N PRO A 46 -5.19 0.33 22.39
CA PRO A 46 -5.93 -0.84 22.83
C PRO A 46 -6.52 -1.56 21.61
N THR A 47 -6.54 -2.89 21.69
CA THR A 47 -7.21 -3.75 20.72
C THR A 47 -8.52 -4.26 21.29
N GLY A 48 -9.56 -4.24 20.47
CA GLY A 48 -10.89 -4.75 20.80
C GLY A 48 -11.09 -6.18 20.32
N GLU A 49 -12.31 -6.43 19.85
CA GLU A 49 -12.77 -7.71 19.33
C GLU A 49 -11.99 -8.19 18.08
N PRO A 50 -11.99 -9.51 17.82
CA PRO A 50 -11.38 -10.07 16.62
C PRO A 50 -11.98 -9.46 15.34
N ALA A 51 -11.11 -9.15 14.39
CA ALA A 51 -11.50 -8.60 13.09
C ALA A 51 -11.91 -9.72 12.13
N THR A 52 -13.23 -9.92 12.00
CA THR A 52 -13.81 -10.99 11.16
C THR A 52 -14.53 -10.46 9.93
N ASP A 53 -14.72 -9.15 9.81
CA ASP A 53 -15.38 -8.55 8.64
C ASP A 53 -14.49 -8.64 7.38
N PRO A 54 -15.06 -8.50 6.16
CA PRO A 54 -14.30 -8.62 4.92
C PRO A 54 -13.13 -7.63 4.85
N PRO A 55 -11.95 -8.06 4.35
CA PRO A 55 -10.81 -7.17 4.19
C PRO A 55 -11.05 -6.12 3.10
N LEU A 56 -10.39 -4.98 3.26
CA LEU A 56 -10.27 -3.89 2.30
C LEU A 56 -8.80 -3.71 1.94
N ALA A 57 -8.54 -2.98 0.85
CA ALA A 57 -7.19 -2.50 0.57
C ALA A 57 -6.63 -1.77 1.81
N PRO A 58 -5.41 -2.09 2.28
CA PRO A 58 -4.85 -1.57 3.52
C PRO A 58 -4.25 -0.16 3.31
N LEU A 59 -5.08 0.77 2.86
CA LEU A 59 -4.76 2.16 2.63
C LEU A 59 -6.01 3.02 2.82
N GLU A 60 -5.80 4.32 3.04
CA GLU A 60 -6.88 5.29 3.10
C GLU A 60 -7.29 5.77 1.70
N PRO A 61 -8.58 6.10 1.47
CA PRO A 61 -9.08 6.50 0.16
C PRO A 61 -8.31 7.66 -0.48
N GLU A 62 -7.80 8.60 0.34
CA GLU A 62 -7.11 9.81 -0.09
C GLU A 62 -5.64 9.57 -0.47
N GLN A 63 -5.09 8.38 -0.20
CA GLN A 63 -3.70 8.09 -0.51
C GLN A 63 -3.48 7.85 -2.00
N GLU A 64 -2.35 8.34 -2.52
CA GLU A 64 -1.93 8.07 -3.89
C GLU A 64 -1.14 6.76 -3.95
N VAL A 65 -1.39 5.98 -5.00
CA VAL A 65 -0.58 4.82 -5.35
C VAL A 65 0.27 5.17 -6.55
N TRP A 66 1.59 5.10 -6.35
CA TRP A 66 2.60 5.22 -7.39
C TRP A 66 3.27 3.87 -7.61
N ALA A 67 3.76 3.65 -8.82
CA ALA A 67 4.44 2.41 -9.17
C ALA A 67 5.74 2.70 -9.92
N SER A 68 6.68 1.76 -9.82
CA SER A 68 7.91 1.74 -10.60
C SER A 68 7.91 0.53 -11.51
N GLY A 69 8.12 0.76 -12.80
CA GLY A 69 8.18 -0.29 -13.80
C GLY A 69 9.59 -0.77 -14.06
N VAL A 70 9.70 -1.91 -14.75
CA VAL A 70 10.96 -2.50 -15.23
C VAL A 70 12.02 -2.66 -14.13
N THR A 71 11.62 -3.02 -12.92
CA THR A 71 12.53 -3.13 -11.76
C THR A 71 13.28 -4.47 -11.65
N TYR A 72 12.99 -5.44 -12.54
CA TYR A 72 13.59 -6.77 -12.55
C TYR A 72 14.07 -7.15 -13.96
N LEU A 73 15.16 -7.92 -14.06
CA LEU A 73 15.70 -8.40 -15.34
C LEU A 73 14.64 -9.12 -16.19
N ARG A 74 13.82 -9.99 -15.57
CA ARG A 74 12.75 -10.70 -16.28
C ARG A 74 11.64 -9.78 -16.80
N SER A 75 11.36 -8.66 -16.14
CA SER A 75 10.34 -7.73 -16.62
C SER A 75 10.85 -6.86 -17.77
N ARG A 76 12.14 -6.55 -17.81
CA ARG A 76 12.80 -5.96 -18.99
C ARG A 76 12.69 -6.89 -20.19
N ASP A 77 13.13 -8.14 -20.05
CA ASP A 77 13.18 -9.09 -21.17
C ASP A 77 11.79 -9.37 -21.76
N ALA A 78 10.77 -9.51 -20.90
CA ALA A 78 9.39 -9.69 -21.35
C ALA A 78 8.87 -8.46 -22.11
N ARG A 79 9.14 -7.24 -21.63
CA ARG A 79 8.69 -6.00 -22.28
C ARG A 79 9.41 -5.72 -23.59
N MET A 80 10.69 -6.11 -23.70
CA MET A 80 11.41 -6.10 -24.98
C MET A 80 10.79 -7.05 -26.00
N ALA A 81 10.34 -8.24 -25.58
CA ALA A 81 9.74 -9.24 -26.46
C ALA A 81 8.34 -8.83 -26.94
N GLU A 82 7.58 -8.13 -26.09
CA GLU A 82 6.23 -7.63 -26.39
C GLU A 82 6.23 -6.32 -27.20
N SER A 83 7.36 -5.59 -27.23
CA SER A 83 7.45 -4.29 -27.89
C SER A 83 7.93 -4.39 -29.34
N VAL A 84 7.25 -3.69 -30.25
CA VAL A 84 7.72 -3.48 -31.63
C VAL A 84 8.92 -2.52 -31.66
N VAL A 85 9.07 -1.69 -30.62
CA VAL A 85 10.17 -0.74 -30.43
C VAL A 85 11.04 -1.24 -29.27
N LYS A 86 12.14 -1.91 -29.59
CA LYS A 86 13.01 -2.56 -28.59
C LYS A 86 13.66 -1.59 -27.59
N ASP A 87 13.95 -0.37 -28.01
CA ASP A 87 14.93 0.46 -27.29
C ASP A 87 14.38 1.23 -26.08
N ILE A 88 13.08 1.53 -25.99
CA ILE A 88 12.57 2.41 -24.92
C ILE A 88 12.68 1.76 -23.53
N TYR A 89 12.45 0.45 -23.43
CA TYR A 89 12.49 -0.25 -22.14
C TYR A 89 13.92 -0.56 -21.68
N ASP A 90 14.86 -0.77 -22.60
CA ASP A 90 16.29 -0.90 -22.27
C ASP A 90 16.86 0.43 -21.78
N LEU A 91 16.49 1.54 -22.44
CA LEU A 91 16.91 2.87 -22.01
C LEU A 91 16.41 3.20 -20.60
N VAL A 92 15.18 2.81 -20.24
CA VAL A 92 14.64 2.97 -18.89
C VAL A 92 15.34 2.06 -17.88
N TYR A 93 15.69 0.83 -18.28
CA TYR A 93 16.33 -0.13 -17.40
C TYR A 93 17.77 0.25 -17.04
N GLU A 94 18.54 0.69 -18.03
CA GLU A 94 19.95 1.07 -17.86
C GLU A 94 20.12 2.52 -17.34
N ALA A 95 19.06 3.32 -17.36
CA ALA A 95 19.11 4.68 -16.84
C ALA A 95 19.25 4.72 -15.31
N GLU A 96 20.06 5.64 -14.81
CA GLU A 96 20.15 5.94 -13.36
C GLU A 96 18.80 6.43 -12.79
N ARG A 97 18.00 7.11 -13.63
CA ARG A 97 16.66 7.59 -13.24
C ARG A 97 15.62 6.48 -13.49
N PRO A 98 14.93 5.97 -12.45
CA PRO A 98 13.92 4.94 -12.62
C PRO A 98 12.64 5.47 -13.27
N GLU A 99 11.86 4.56 -13.84
CA GLU A 99 10.47 4.83 -14.22
C GLU A 99 9.59 4.93 -12.97
N LEU A 100 8.81 6.00 -12.89
CA LEU A 100 7.77 6.21 -11.89
C LEU A 100 6.51 6.70 -12.60
N PHE A 101 5.36 6.12 -12.25
CA PHE A 101 4.07 6.53 -12.79
C PHE A 101 2.97 6.48 -11.73
N PHE A 102 2.01 7.39 -11.85
CA PHE A 102 0.80 7.38 -11.03
C PHE A 102 -0.05 6.18 -11.42
N LYS A 103 -0.36 5.33 -10.44
CA LYS A 103 -1.15 4.10 -10.67
C LYS A 103 -2.62 4.33 -10.39
N ALA A 104 -2.95 4.90 -9.23
CA ALA A 104 -4.34 5.07 -8.80
C ALA A 104 -4.47 6.05 -7.63
N ALA A 105 -5.64 6.68 -7.53
CA ALA A 105 -6.09 7.26 -6.26
C ALA A 105 -6.63 6.13 -5.36
N GLY A 106 -6.50 6.26 -4.04
CA GLY A 106 -6.78 5.20 -3.07
C GLY A 106 -8.20 4.64 -3.16
N TRP A 107 -9.21 5.49 -3.40
CA TRP A 107 -10.60 5.06 -3.61
C TRP A 107 -10.84 4.19 -4.86
N ARG A 108 -9.83 4.03 -5.74
CA ARG A 108 -9.88 3.12 -6.90
C ARG A 108 -9.19 1.78 -6.63
N VAL A 109 -8.60 1.58 -5.46
CA VAL A 109 -7.85 0.36 -5.12
C VAL A 109 -8.77 -0.66 -4.42
N ALA A 110 -8.63 -1.93 -4.81
CA ALA A 110 -9.28 -3.07 -4.18
C ALA A 110 -8.22 -4.05 -3.66
N GLY A 111 -8.57 -4.81 -2.61
CA GLY A 111 -7.73 -5.81 -1.94
C GLY A 111 -8.31 -7.20 -2.02
#